data_AF-A0A7W3MX50-F1
#
_entry.id   AF-A0A7W3MX50-F1
#
_cell.length_a   1.000
_cell.length_b   1.000
_cell.length_c   1.000
_cell.angle_alpha   90.00
_cell.angle_beta   90.00
_cell.angle_gamma   90.00
#
_symmetry.space_group_name_H-M   'P 1'
#
loop_
_entity.id
_entity.type
_entity.pdbx_description
1 polymer ?
#
loop_
_entity_poly.entity_id
_entity_poly.type
_entity_poly.pdbx_seq_one_letter_code
_entity_poly.pdbx_strand_id
1 'polypeptide(L)'
;MLARQYGYAITPRPAAQMTPWAIAELPSSRWIRIPLWITLFVIALLLGLCILGWSWAASGGGGSALLAIIAFVGPVGLLIIAVEVQRAAKANRRLVRTMSEMLQREPWQAWPCRIERVGEGGGARVEVRVSLLAPDHSVAGRHRARFRPEAWHAMTDGYGVLLFAGDLRFNGVIADPRTRSAYLTDPVEEEARPQGPGNSVIEDELTRQAIGWVFSQ
;
A
#
# COMPACT_ATOMS: atom_id res chain seq x y z
N MET A 1 -1.33 -18.87 14.68
CA MET A 1 -2.10 -18.34 13.53
C MET A 1 -3.57 -18.61 13.75
N LEU A 2 -4.38 -17.56 13.84
CA LEU A 2 -5.81 -17.66 14.14
C LEU A 2 -6.57 -18.46 13.07
N ALA A 3 -6.15 -18.39 11.80
CA ALA A 3 -6.75 -19.15 10.71
C ALA A 3 -6.77 -20.67 10.98
N ARG A 4 -5.71 -21.22 11.60
CA ARG A 4 -5.64 -22.64 11.92
C ARG A 4 -6.64 -23.04 12.99
N GLN A 5 -6.88 -22.15 13.95
CA GLN A 5 -7.85 -22.37 15.03
C GLN A 5 -9.28 -22.36 14.50
N TYR A 6 -9.55 -21.51 13.50
CA TYR A 6 -10.85 -21.47 12.81
C TYR A 6 -11.00 -22.50 11.67
N GLY A 7 -10.02 -23.38 11.46
CA GLY A 7 -10.10 -24.42 10.43
C GLY A 7 -9.97 -23.91 8.99
N TYR A 8 -9.46 -22.69 8.80
CA TYR A 8 -9.23 -22.13 7.46
C TYR A 8 -7.99 -22.73 6.78
N ALA A 9 -8.01 -22.70 5.45
CA ALA A 9 -6.92 -23.18 4.63
C ALA A 9 -5.67 -22.31 4.82
N ILE A 10 -4.53 -22.97 5.04
CA ILE A 10 -3.21 -22.33 5.14
C ILE A 10 -2.29 -23.02 4.15
N THR A 11 -1.52 -22.25 3.39
CA THR A 11 -0.57 -22.84 2.46
C THR A 11 0.57 -23.56 3.20
N PRO A 12 1.07 -24.69 2.68
CA PRO A 12 2.12 -25.45 3.36
C PRO A 12 3.50 -24.78 3.33
N ARG A 13 3.69 -23.78 2.45
CA ARG A 13 4.92 -23.02 2.27
C ARG A 13 4.66 -21.52 2.43
N PRO A 14 5.71 -20.71 2.66
CA PRO A 14 5.60 -19.26 2.72
C PRO A 14 4.94 -18.67 1.46
N ALA A 15 4.21 -17.58 1.66
CA ALA A 15 3.43 -16.89 0.63
C ALA A 15 4.26 -16.57 -0.62
N ALA A 16 5.50 -16.13 -0.43
CA ALA A 16 6.48 -15.84 -1.47
C ALA A 16 6.70 -17.00 -2.46
N GLN A 17 6.71 -18.24 -1.96
CA GLN A 17 6.97 -19.44 -2.77
C GLN A 17 5.73 -19.90 -3.51
N MET A 18 4.56 -19.77 -2.88
CA MET A 18 3.27 -20.19 -3.45
C MET A 18 2.77 -19.21 -4.52
N THR A 19 3.00 -17.92 -4.32
CA THR A 19 2.56 -16.87 -5.25
C THR A 19 3.72 -15.93 -5.59
N PRO A 20 4.64 -16.32 -6.50
CA PRO A 20 5.75 -15.48 -6.92
C PRO A 20 5.29 -14.14 -7.51
N TRP A 21 4.09 -14.11 -8.13
CA TRP A 21 3.47 -12.90 -8.65
C TRP A 21 3.24 -11.84 -7.58
N ALA A 22 2.98 -12.23 -6.33
CA ALA A 22 2.72 -11.28 -5.25
C ALA A 22 3.97 -10.46 -4.91
N ILE A 23 5.16 -11.05 -5.06
CA ILE A 23 6.44 -10.35 -4.93
C ILE A 23 6.73 -9.54 -6.20
N ALA A 24 6.46 -10.10 -7.38
CA ALA A 24 6.72 -9.42 -8.65
C ALA A 24 5.89 -8.14 -8.81
N GLU A 25 4.66 -8.15 -8.28
CA GLU A 25 3.73 -7.01 -8.31
C GLU A 25 4.03 -5.96 -7.23
N LEU A 26 4.82 -6.29 -6.20
CA LEU A 26 5.30 -5.28 -5.25
C LEU A 26 5.92 -4.17 -6.08
N PRO A 27 5.49 -2.90 -5.93
CA PRO A 27 5.85 -1.82 -6.83
C PRO A 27 7.36 -1.83 -6.93
N SER A 28 7.85 -2.31 -8.07
CA SER A 28 9.26 -2.60 -8.21
C SER A 28 9.97 -1.33 -7.80
N SER A 29 10.95 -1.43 -6.91
CA SER A 29 11.67 -0.27 -6.41
C SER A 29 12.55 0.40 -7.49
N ARG A 30 12.15 0.29 -8.77
CA ARG A 30 12.54 1.08 -9.95
C ARG A 30 12.44 2.58 -9.76
N TRP A 31 12.03 3.07 -8.58
CA TRP A 31 12.47 4.37 -8.11
C TRP A 31 13.99 4.38 -8.01
N ILE A 32 14.60 4.87 -9.10
CA ILE A 32 16.03 5.09 -9.29
C ILE A 32 16.62 5.49 -7.94
N ARG A 33 17.56 4.67 -7.44
CA ARG A 33 18.39 5.07 -6.31
C ARG A 33 19.16 6.29 -6.77
N ILE A 34 18.63 7.48 -6.48
CA ILE A 34 19.42 8.71 -6.58
C ILE A 34 20.46 8.57 -5.47
N PRO A 35 21.73 8.28 -5.81
CA PRO A 35 22.77 8.12 -4.81
C PRO A 35 22.99 9.48 -4.13
N LEU A 36 23.39 9.44 -2.86
CA LEU A 36 23.55 10.65 -2.04
C LEU A 36 24.44 11.71 -2.73
N TRP A 37 25.49 11.26 -3.43
CA TRP A 37 26.41 12.13 -4.16
C TRP A 37 25.73 12.93 -5.29
N ILE A 38 24.75 12.36 -6.00
CA ILE A 38 23.99 13.12 -7.03
C ILE A 38 23.19 14.23 -6.36
N THR A 39 22.53 13.95 -5.23
CA THR A 39 21.83 15.01 -4.51
C THR A 39 22.76 16.07 -3.94
N LEU A 40 23.91 15.69 -3.39
CA LEU A 40 24.91 16.65 -2.92
C LEU A 40 25.47 17.49 -4.06
N PHE A 41 25.72 16.89 -5.23
CA PHE A 41 26.17 17.59 -6.42
C PHE A 41 25.13 18.60 -6.92
N VAL A 42 23.85 18.20 -6.98
CA VAL A 42 22.75 19.12 -7.33
C VAL A 42 22.66 20.27 -6.32
N ILE A 43 22.72 19.99 -5.02
CA ILE A 43 22.70 21.03 -3.98
C ILE A 43 23.89 22.00 -4.14
N ALA A 44 25.09 21.49 -4.38
CA ALA A 44 26.28 22.31 -4.60
C ALA A 44 26.17 23.18 -5.86
N LEU A 45 25.66 22.63 -6.97
CA LEU A 45 25.41 23.35 -8.21
C LEU A 45 24.39 24.49 -7.99
N LEU A 46 23.31 24.20 -7.28
CA LEU A 46 22.25 25.15 -6.95
C LEU A 46 22.74 26.29 -6.05
N LEU A 47 23.56 25.98 -5.04
CA LEU A 47 24.25 26.96 -4.21
C LEU A 47 25.20 27.84 -5.03
N GLY A 48 25.98 27.24 -5.93
CA GLY A 48 26.86 27.96 -6.85
C GLY A 48 26.09 28.96 -7.71
N LEU A 49 24.93 28.55 -8.27
CA LEU A 49 24.05 29.43 -9.05
C LEU A 49 23.46 30.57 -8.20
N CYS A 50 23.08 30.30 -6.95
CA CYS A 50 22.60 31.35 -6.04
C CYS A 50 23.71 32.39 -5.75
N ILE A 51 24.94 31.93 -5.48
CA ILE A 51 26.09 32.80 -5.20
C ILE A 51 26.47 33.64 -6.44
N LEU A 52 26.50 33.02 -7.62
CA LEU A 52 26.76 33.70 -8.89
C LEU A 52 25.66 34.74 -9.20
N GLY A 53 24.39 34.37 -9.05
CA GLY A 53 23.26 35.26 -9.28
C GLY A 53 23.25 36.45 -8.31
N TRP A 54 23.53 36.22 -7.03
CA TRP A 54 23.67 37.28 -6.03
C TRP A 54 24.84 38.23 -6.35
N SER A 55 26.00 37.68 -6.71
CA SER A 55 27.19 38.48 -7.03
C SER A 55 26.96 39.37 -8.26
N TRP A 56 26.25 38.88 -9.26
CA TRP A 56 25.89 39.65 -10.45
C TRP A 56 24.84 40.73 -10.17
N ALA A 57 23.86 40.44 -9.31
CA ALA A 57 22.88 41.44 -8.88
C ALA A 57 23.53 42.56 -8.04
N ALA A 58 24.45 42.20 -7.14
CA ALA A 58 25.14 43.14 -6.25
C ALA A 58 26.14 44.05 -6.98
N SER A 59 26.72 43.61 -8.10
CA SER A 59 27.70 44.40 -8.87
C SER A 59 27.09 45.52 -9.73
N GLY A 60 25.77 45.73 -9.67
CA GLY A 60 25.10 46.86 -10.34
C GLY A 60 25.01 46.74 -11.85
N GLY A 61 25.32 45.57 -12.42
CA GLY A 61 25.38 45.32 -13.87
C GLY A 61 24.03 45.32 -14.62
N GLY A 62 22.99 45.96 -14.10
CA GLY A 62 21.67 46.04 -14.75
C GLY A 62 20.80 44.79 -14.61
N GLY A 63 21.08 43.94 -13.63
CA GLY A 63 20.28 42.76 -13.37
C GLY A 63 18.90 43.11 -12.81
N SER A 64 17.85 42.79 -13.57
CA SER A 64 16.49 42.94 -13.07
C SER A 64 16.32 42.14 -11.78
N ALA A 65 15.69 42.73 -10.76
CA ALA A 65 15.39 42.05 -9.48
C ALA A 65 14.66 40.71 -9.70
N LEU A 66 13.92 40.60 -10.81
CA LEU A 66 13.25 39.39 -11.26
C LEU A 66 14.24 38.22 -11.51
N LEU A 67 15.39 38.47 -12.14
CA LEU A 67 16.40 37.43 -12.38
C LEU A 67 17.05 36.95 -11.07
N ALA A 68 17.28 37.85 -10.12
CA ALA A 68 17.79 37.48 -8.80
C ALA A 68 16.78 36.61 -8.02
N ILE A 69 15.48 36.93 -8.12
CA ILE A 69 14.41 36.13 -7.52
C ILE A 69 14.35 34.74 -8.17
N ILE A 70 14.39 34.64 -9.51
CA ILE A 70 14.38 33.35 -10.21
C ILE A 70 15.60 32.51 -9.84
N ALA A 71 16.78 33.14 -9.78
CA ALA A 71 18.03 32.49 -9.40
C ALA A 71 18.04 31.97 -7.95
N PHE A 72 17.15 32.47 -7.08
CA PHE A 72 17.03 31.99 -5.70
C PHE A 72 15.85 31.02 -5.52
N VAL A 73 14.67 31.38 -6.03
CA VAL A 73 13.43 30.61 -5.87
C VAL A 73 13.48 29.30 -6.66
N GLY A 74 14.05 29.30 -7.87
CA GLY A 74 14.16 28.09 -8.70
C GLY A 74 14.96 26.98 -8.00
N PRO A 75 16.19 27.25 -7.54
CA PRO A 75 16.99 26.31 -6.78
C PRO A 75 16.32 25.80 -5.50
N VAL A 76 15.74 26.70 -4.69
CA VAL A 76 15.07 26.33 -3.45
C VAL A 76 13.87 25.43 -3.74
N GLY A 77 13.04 25.77 -4.74
CA GLY A 77 11.90 24.95 -5.16
C GLY A 77 12.32 23.56 -5.65
N LEU A 78 13.38 23.47 -6.46
CA LEU A 78 13.90 22.19 -6.95
C LEU A 78 14.45 21.31 -5.82
N LEU A 79 15.09 21.92 -4.81
CA LEU A 79 15.59 21.23 -3.63
C LEU A 79 14.45 20.66 -2.79
N ILE A 80 13.37 21.42 -2.58
CA ILE A 80 12.17 20.95 -1.88
C ILE A 80 11.58 19.74 -2.61
N ILE A 81 11.39 19.82 -3.94
CA ILE A 81 10.87 18.71 -4.74
C ILE A 81 11.78 17.48 -4.62
N ALA A 82 13.10 17.65 -4.73
CA ALA A 82 14.05 16.55 -4.61
C ALA A 82 13.98 15.86 -3.23
N VAL A 83 13.85 16.63 -2.14
CA VAL A 83 13.70 16.10 -0.77
C VAL A 83 12.39 15.32 -0.63
N GLU A 84 11.27 15.85 -1.11
CA GLU A 84 9.97 15.18 -1.04
C GLU A 84 9.94 13.89 -1.87
N VAL A 85 10.52 13.91 -3.07
CA VAL A 85 10.73 12.70 -3.88
C VAL A 85 11.60 11.68 -3.12
N GLN A 86 12.70 12.09 -2.49
CA GLN A 86 13.52 11.17 -1.69
C GLN A 86 12.78 10.59 -0.48
N ARG A 87 11.96 11.39 0.22
CA ARG A 87 11.13 10.94 1.35
C ARG A 87 10.11 9.90 0.88
N ALA A 88 9.38 10.19 -0.19
CA ALA A 88 8.43 9.26 -0.79
C ALA A 88 9.11 7.95 -1.24
N ALA A 89 10.29 8.05 -1.87
CA ALA A 89 11.09 6.89 -2.27
C ALA A 89 11.49 6.01 -1.08
N LYS A 90 11.96 6.62 0.01
CA LYS A 90 12.35 5.92 1.24
C LYS A 90 11.16 5.23 1.89
N ALA A 91 10.02 5.91 1.98
CA ALA A 91 8.79 5.35 2.54
C ALA A 91 8.32 4.14 1.70
N ASN A 92 8.28 4.27 0.37
CA ASN A 92 7.90 3.17 -0.52
C ASN A 92 8.86 1.97 -0.41
N ARG A 93 10.17 2.21 -0.29
CA ARG A 93 11.15 1.13 -0.08
C ARG A 93 10.95 0.38 1.23
N ARG A 94 10.65 1.10 2.31
CA ARG A 94 10.34 0.46 3.61
C ARG A 94 9.09 -0.40 3.47
N LEU A 95 8.03 0.13 2.84
CA LEU A 95 6.79 -0.58 2.58
C LEU A 95 7.03 -1.87 1.78
N VAL A 96 7.71 -1.77 0.63
CA VAL A 96 8.04 -2.92 -0.23
C VAL A 96 8.88 -3.95 0.52
N ARG A 97 9.87 -3.50 1.30
CA ARG A 97 10.72 -4.38 2.11
C ARG A 97 9.88 -5.12 3.15
N THR A 98 9.03 -4.42 3.90
CA THR A 98 8.14 -5.01 4.90
C THR A 98 7.20 -6.04 4.27
N MET A 99 6.56 -5.71 3.14
CA MET A 99 5.71 -6.67 2.42
C MET A 99 6.52 -7.89 1.96
N SER A 100 7.69 -7.69 1.38
CA SER A 100 8.54 -8.78 0.91
C SER A 100 9.00 -9.68 2.04
N GLU A 101 9.41 -9.11 3.18
CA GLU A 101 9.83 -9.86 4.37
C GLU A 101 8.65 -10.66 4.95
N MET A 102 7.45 -10.06 5.02
CA MET A 102 6.23 -10.76 5.45
C MET A 102 5.89 -11.94 4.55
N LEU A 103 5.89 -11.73 3.22
CA LEU A 103 5.59 -12.79 2.25
C LEU A 103 6.62 -13.92 2.29
N GLN A 104 7.89 -13.62 2.55
CA GLN A 104 8.95 -14.63 2.65
C GLN A 104 8.87 -15.46 3.93
N ARG A 105 8.33 -14.88 5.01
CA ARG A 105 8.26 -15.54 6.33
C ARG A 105 6.95 -16.28 6.56
N GLU A 106 5.83 -15.68 6.19
CA GLU A 106 4.50 -16.15 6.58
C GLU A 106 3.81 -16.92 5.42
N PRO A 107 3.11 -18.04 5.70
CA PRO A 107 2.23 -18.69 4.74
C PRO A 107 0.97 -17.85 4.48
N TRP A 108 0.32 -18.11 3.34
CA TRP A 108 -1.00 -17.56 3.08
C TRP A 108 -2.06 -18.25 3.92
N GLN A 109 -2.97 -17.45 4.46
CA GLN A 109 -4.18 -17.89 5.13
C GLN A 109 -5.38 -17.44 4.29
N ALA A 110 -6.29 -18.35 3.95
CA ALA A 110 -7.49 -18.01 3.19
C ALA A 110 -8.57 -17.51 4.13
N TRP A 111 -8.98 -16.25 3.98
CA TRP A 111 -9.97 -15.63 4.86
C TRP A 111 -11.20 -15.20 4.07
N PRO A 112 -12.40 -15.65 4.48
CA PRO A 112 -13.64 -14.98 4.11
C PRO A 112 -13.58 -13.54 4.60
N CYS A 113 -14.00 -12.60 3.78
CA CYS A 113 -13.94 -11.19 4.12
C CYS A 113 -15.12 -10.40 3.58
N ARG A 114 -15.42 -9.32 4.28
CA ARG A 114 -16.30 -8.23 3.84
C ARG A 114 -15.49 -6.96 3.70
N ILE A 115 -15.65 -6.27 2.58
CA ILE A 115 -14.89 -5.10 2.21
C ILE A 115 -15.86 -3.94 2.07
N GLU A 116 -15.57 -2.85 2.77
CA GLU A 116 -16.37 -1.64 2.76
C GLU A 116 -15.51 -0.47 2.32
N ARG A 117 -16.04 0.38 1.44
CA ARG A 117 -15.35 1.60 1.04
C ARG A 117 -15.45 2.62 2.18
N VAL A 118 -14.32 3.18 2.60
CA VAL A 118 -14.24 4.09 3.78
C VAL A 118 -14.37 5.56 3.38
N GLY A 119 -14.34 5.89 2.09
CA GLY A 119 -14.51 7.27 1.64
C GLY A 119 -14.85 7.42 0.16
N GLU A 120 -15.44 8.56 -0.18
CA GLU A 120 -15.81 8.97 -1.54
C GLU A 120 -14.60 9.53 -2.31
N GLY A 121 -13.49 8.79 -2.35
CA GLY A 121 -12.29 9.22 -3.09
C GLY A 121 -12.33 8.78 -4.56
N GLY A 122 -12.33 9.73 -5.51
CA GLY A 122 -12.14 9.49 -6.95
C GLY A 122 -10.68 9.26 -7.37
N GLY A 123 -9.84 8.75 -6.47
CA GLY A 123 -8.41 8.57 -6.70
C GLY A 123 -8.08 7.28 -7.46
N ALA A 124 -6.82 7.16 -7.89
CA ALA A 124 -6.27 5.96 -8.53
C ALA A 124 -6.23 4.71 -7.62
N ARG A 125 -6.53 4.88 -6.32
CA ARG A 125 -6.70 3.79 -5.35
C ARG A 125 -7.94 4.05 -4.52
N VAL A 126 -8.68 2.97 -4.25
CA VAL A 126 -9.87 2.97 -3.41
C VAL A 126 -9.46 2.57 -2.00
N GLU A 127 -9.77 3.42 -1.04
CA GLU A 127 -9.53 3.12 0.36
C GLU A 127 -10.66 2.27 0.93
N VAL A 128 -10.29 1.10 1.42
CA VAL A 128 -11.23 0.06 1.86
C VAL A 128 -10.91 -0.41 3.27
N ARG A 129 -11.95 -0.77 4.00
CA ARG A 129 -11.92 -1.48 5.27
C ARG A 129 -12.25 -2.94 4.98
N VAL A 130 -11.29 -3.80 5.20
CA VAL A 130 -11.42 -5.26 5.05
C VAL A 130 -11.70 -5.83 6.43
N SER A 131 -12.89 -6.41 6.60
CA SER A 131 -13.27 -7.19 7.78
C SER A 131 -13.07 -8.67 7.46
N LEU A 132 -12.12 -9.30 8.14
CA LEU A 132 -11.83 -10.73 8.02
C LEU A 132 -12.77 -11.46 8.97
N LEU A 133 -13.52 -12.43 8.45
CA LEU A 133 -14.62 -13.08 9.15
C LEU A 133 -14.18 -14.42 9.73
N ALA A 134 -14.71 -14.74 10.91
CA ALA A 134 -14.63 -16.06 11.53
C ALA A 134 -15.77 -16.97 11.00
N PRO A 135 -15.75 -18.29 11.29
CA PRO A 135 -16.75 -19.23 10.77
C PRO A 135 -18.18 -18.97 11.27
N ASP A 136 -18.32 -18.22 12.35
CA ASP A 136 -19.60 -17.76 12.92
C ASP A 136 -20.03 -16.39 12.38
N HIS A 137 -19.36 -15.88 11.34
CA HIS A 137 -19.57 -14.55 10.74
C HIS A 137 -19.24 -13.37 11.66
N SER A 138 -18.66 -13.63 12.84
CA SER A 138 -18.07 -12.58 13.65
C SER A 138 -16.80 -12.04 12.97
N VAL A 139 -16.42 -10.80 13.30
CA VAL A 139 -15.22 -10.19 12.72
C VAL A 139 -14.01 -10.62 13.53
N ALA A 140 -13.15 -11.42 12.91
CA ALA A 140 -11.88 -11.85 13.49
C ALA A 140 -10.81 -10.75 13.51
N GLY A 141 -10.88 -9.82 12.55
CA GLY A 141 -9.97 -8.68 12.45
C GLY A 141 -10.44 -7.66 11.42
N ARG A 142 -10.10 -6.38 11.64
CA ARG A 142 -10.38 -5.30 10.68
C ARG A 142 -9.07 -4.67 10.25
N HIS A 143 -8.94 -4.47 8.95
CA HIS A 143 -7.77 -3.86 8.34
C HIS A 143 -8.17 -2.76 7.37
N ARG A 144 -7.34 -1.74 7.25
CA ARG A 144 -7.42 -0.72 6.21
C ARG A 144 -6.44 -1.07 5.11
N ALA A 145 -6.91 -0.99 3.87
CA ALA A 145 -6.11 -1.26 2.68
C ALA A 145 -6.43 -0.25 1.58
N ARG A 146 -5.53 -0.12 0.61
CA ARG A 146 -5.71 0.73 -0.57
C ARG A 146 -5.68 -0.12 -1.83
N PHE A 147 -6.86 -0.54 -2.26
CA PHE A 147 -7.02 -1.42 -3.41
C PHE A 147 -6.95 -0.62 -4.72
N ARG A 148 -6.58 -1.29 -5.81
CA ARG A 148 -6.84 -0.73 -7.13
C ARG A 148 -8.35 -0.86 -7.43
N PRO A 149 -8.95 0.03 -8.23
CA PRO A 149 -10.37 -0.04 -8.58
C PRO A 149 -10.77 -1.43 -9.11
N GLU A 150 -9.91 -2.07 -9.90
CA GLU A 150 -10.19 -3.39 -10.49
C GLU A 150 -10.33 -4.48 -9.42
N ALA A 151 -9.47 -4.48 -8.39
CA ALA A 151 -9.56 -5.44 -7.29
C ALA A 151 -10.78 -5.19 -6.40
N TRP A 152 -11.19 -3.93 -6.23
CA TRP A 152 -12.44 -3.59 -5.54
C TRP A 152 -13.66 -4.06 -6.34
N HIS A 153 -13.71 -3.79 -7.65
CA HIS A 153 -14.83 -4.20 -8.51
C HIS A 153 -14.89 -5.71 -8.75
N ALA A 154 -13.79 -6.44 -8.56
CA ALA A 154 -13.76 -7.90 -8.62
C ALA A 154 -14.45 -8.58 -7.41
N MET A 155 -14.77 -7.82 -6.36
CA MET A 155 -15.48 -8.31 -5.18
C MET A 155 -16.98 -8.12 -5.38
N THR A 156 -17.73 -9.22 -5.34
CA THR A 156 -19.19 -9.21 -5.51
C THR A 156 -19.83 -8.73 -4.22
N ASP A 157 -20.54 -7.61 -4.27
CA ASP A 157 -21.25 -7.01 -3.13
C ASP A 157 -20.37 -6.74 -1.89
N GLY A 158 -19.06 -6.57 -2.10
CA GLY A 158 -18.08 -6.40 -1.03
C GLY A 158 -17.72 -7.68 -0.28
N TYR A 159 -18.22 -8.86 -0.67
CA TYR A 159 -17.84 -10.13 -0.07
C TYR A 159 -16.85 -10.90 -0.97
N GLY A 160 -15.98 -11.67 -0.34
CA GLY A 160 -15.02 -12.49 -1.06
C GLY A 160 -14.11 -13.30 -0.15
N VAL A 161 -13.13 -13.95 -0.78
CA VAL A 161 -12.06 -14.68 -0.10
C VAL A 161 -10.75 -14.04 -0.50
N LEU A 162 -9.99 -13.60 0.50
CA LEU A 162 -8.68 -13.01 0.29
C LEU A 162 -7.61 -13.86 0.97
N LEU A 163 -6.41 -13.82 0.43
CA LEU A 163 -5.25 -14.41 1.05
C LEU A 163 -4.61 -13.39 1.99
N PHE A 164 -4.38 -13.77 3.24
CA PHE A 164 -3.73 -12.94 4.26
C PHE A 164 -2.41 -13.58 4.69
N ALA A 165 -1.31 -12.83 4.63
CA ALA A 165 -0.01 -13.22 5.14
C ALA A 165 0.38 -12.32 6.32
N GLY A 166 0.49 -12.90 7.51
CA GLY A 166 0.76 -12.19 8.76
C GLY A 166 -0.08 -12.66 9.94
N ASP A 167 -0.05 -11.88 11.00
CA ASP A 167 -0.96 -12.01 12.15
C ASP A 167 -2.00 -10.89 12.07
N LEU A 168 -3.28 -11.22 12.29
CA LEU A 168 -4.42 -10.31 12.19
C LEU A 168 -4.35 -9.11 13.15
N ARG A 169 -3.55 -9.21 14.21
CA ARG A 169 -3.38 -8.13 15.18
C ARG A 169 -2.44 -7.02 14.69
N PHE A 170 -1.65 -7.31 13.66
CA PHE A 170 -0.60 -6.43 13.17
C PHE A 170 -0.78 -6.14 11.68
N ASN A 171 0.14 -5.36 11.13
CA ASN A 171 0.22 -5.16 9.69
C ASN A 171 0.42 -6.51 8.99
N GLY A 172 -0.30 -6.69 7.89
CA GLY A 172 -0.23 -7.89 7.08
C GLY A 172 -0.34 -7.58 5.60
N VAL A 173 -0.05 -8.57 4.77
CA VAL A 173 -0.26 -8.46 3.33
C VAL A 173 -1.54 -9.19 2.96
N ILE A 174 -2.43 -8.48 2.27
CA ILE A 174 -3.62 -9.06 1.66
C ILE A 174 -3.37 -9.21 0.18
N ALA A 175 -3.75 -10.35 -0.38
CA ALA A 175 -3.67 -10.61 -1.80
C ALA A 175 -5.00 -11.16 -2.32
N ASP A 176 -5.42 -10.64 -3.47
CA ASP A 176 -6.53 -11.18 -4.22
C ASP A 176 -5.98 -12.12 -5.30
N PRO A 177 -6.27 -13.44 -5.24
CA PRO A 177 -5.78 -14.40 -6.22
C PRO A 177 -6.35 -14.17 -7.62
N ARG A 178 -7.51 -13.51 -7.75
CA ARG A 178 -8.18 -13.25 -9.05
C ARG A 178 -7.46 -12.14 -9.81
N THR A 179 -7.22 -11.01 -9.17
CA THR A 179 -6.53 -9.86 -9.77
C THR A 179 -5.00 -9.93 -9.68
N ARG A 180 -4.47 -10.95 -9.00
CA ARG A 180 -3.02 -11.14 -8.77
C ARG A 180 -2.35 -9.88 -8.24
N SER A 181 -3.04 -9.19 -7.34
CA SER A 181 -2.57 -7.97 -6.70
C SER A 181 -2.40 -8.17 -5.20
N ALA A 182 -1.33 -7.60 -4.64
CA ALA A 182 -1.02 -7.65 -3.22
C ALA A 182 -0.97 -6.23 -2.62
N TYR A 183 -1.49 -6.09 -1.41
CA TYR A 183 -1.68 -4.82 -0.73
C TYR A 183 -1.19 -4.94 0.72
N LEU A 184 -0.41 -3.96 1.17
CA LEU A 184 -0.13 -3.83 2.60
C LEU A 184 -1.38 -3.33 3.30
N THR A 185 -1.59 -3.83 4.51
CA THR A 185 -2.73 -3.48 5.34
C THR A 185 -2.29 -3.07 6.73
N ASP A 186 -3.06 -2.18 7.33
CA ASP A 186 -2.87 -1.70 8.69
C ASP A 186 -4.10 -2.09 9.53
N PRO A 187 -3.94 -2.60 10.76
CA PRO A 187 -5.08 -2.95 11.61
C PRO A 187 -5.87 -1.68 11.98
N VAL A 188 -7.19 -1.81 12.04
CA VAL A 188 -8.10 -0.73 12.46
C VAL A 188 -8.56 -1.03 13.88
N GLU A 189 -8.34 -0.08 14.80
CA GLU A 189 -8.88 -0.21 16.14
C GLU A 189 -10.41 -0.31 16.10
N GLU A 190 -10.96 -1.16 16.96
CA GLU A 190 -12.36 -1.49 16.91
C GLU A 190 -13.22 -0.30 17.39
N GLU A 191 -13.72 0.50 16.44
CA GLU A 191 -14.81 1.44 16.73
C GLU A 191 -16.04 0.64 17.19
N ALA A 192 -16.60 1.02 18.34
CA ALA A 192 -17.78 0.38 18.93
C ALA A 192 -18.94 0.38 17.93
N ARG A 193 -19.38 -0.81 17.51
CA ARG A 193 -20.43 -1.01 16.50
C ARG A 193 -21.80 -0.51 16.97
N PRO A 194 -22.57 0.17 16.10
CA PRO A 194 -24.03 0.13 16.16
C PRO A 194 -24.51 -1.26 15.71
N GLN A 195 -25.36 -1.91 16.50
CA GLN A 195 -25.92 -3.23 16.21
C GLN A 195 -27.04 -3.10 15.16
N GLY A 196 -26.90 -3.77 14.01
CA GLY A 196 -27.94 -3.90 12.98
C GLY A 196 -28.23 -5.37 12.65
N PRO A 197 -29.46 -5.74 12.24
CA PRO A 197 -29.87 -7.15 12.10
C PRO A 197 -29.27 -7.82 10.86
N GLY A 198 -28.75 -9.03 11.05
CA GLY A 198 -27.98 -9.80 10.08
C GLY A 198 -28.81 -10.63 9.09
N ASN A 199 -28.26 -10.81 7.89
CA ASN A 199 -28.84 -11.53 6.77
C ASN A 199 -27.92 -12.71 6.35
N SER A 200 -27.53 -13.55 7.32
CA SER A 200 -26.36 -14.45 7.20
C SER A 200 -26.56 -15.66 6.28
N VAL A 201 -27.74 -16.28 6.22
CA VAL A 201 -27.88 -17.63 5.64
C VAL A 201 -27.56 -17.72 4.14
N ILE A 202 -27.89 -16.68 3.35
CA ILE A 202 -27.61 -16.65 1.91
C ILE A 202 -26.14 -16.29 1.64
N GLU A 203 -25.55 -15.45 2.49
CA GLU A 203 -24.15 -15.05 2.41
C GLU A 203 -23.21 -16.23 2.76
N ASP A 204 -23.62 -17.07 3.71
CA ASP A 204 -22.87 -18.26 4.16
C ASP A 204 -22.74 -19.30 3.04
N GLU A 205 -23.82 -19.56 2.30
CA GLU A 205 -23.85 -20.55 1.22
C GLU A 205 -23.01 -20.11 0.01
N LEU A 206 -23.06 -18.81 -0.34
CA LEU A 206 -22.25 -18.23 -1.43
C LEU A 206 -20.76 -18.23 -1.09
N THR A 207 -20.42 -17.95 0.16
CA THR A 207 -19.03 -17.97 0.64
C THR A 207 -18.45 -19.38 0.59
N ARG A 208 -19.24 -20.39 0.98
CA ARG A 208 -18.83 -21.80 0.98
C ARG A 208 -18.52 -22.31 -0.43
N GLN A 209 -19.35 -21.96 -1.41
CA GLN A 209 -19.15 -22.35 -2.81
C GLN A 209 -17.95 -21.64 -3.45
N ALA A 210 -17.73 -20.36 -3.11
CA ALA A 210 -16.59 -19.60 -3.62
C ALA A 210 -15.23 -20.14 -3.14
N ILE A 211 -15.15 -20.59 -1.88
CA ILE A 211 -13.92 -21.19 -1.32
C ILE A 211 -13.60 -22.52 -2.03
N GLY A 212 -14.60 -23.37 -2.28
CA GLY A 212 -14.41 -24.65 -2.95
C GLY A 212 -13.78 -24.54 -4.34
N TRP A 213 -14.14 -23.49 -5.10
CA TRP A 213 -13.66 -23.28 -6.47
C TRP A 213 -12.21 -22.76 -6.53
N VAL A 214 -11.78 -21.94 -5.57
CA VAL A 214 -10.44 -21.31 -5.58
C VAL A 214 -9.32 -22.31 -5.31
N PHE A 215 -9.59 -23.41 -4.58
CA PHE A 215 -8.58 -24.41 -4.21
C PHE A 215 -8.64 -25.71 -5.03
N SER A 216 -9.57 -25.82 -5.98
CA SER A 216 -9.70 -26.98 -6.86
C SER A 216 -8.97 -26.84 -8.21
N GLN A 217 -8.34 -25.68 -8.48
CA GLN A 217 -7.45 -25.46 -9.64
C GLN A 217 -5.99 -25.56 -9.23
#